data_AF-A0A7C1MUF9-F1
#
_entry.id   AF-A0A7C1MUF9-F1
#
_cell.length_a   1.000
_cell.length_b   1.000
_cell.length_c   1.000
_cell.angle_alpha   90.00
_cell.angle_beta   90.00
_cell.angle_gamma   90.00
#
_symmetry.space_group_name_H-M   'P 1'
#
loop_
_entity.id
_entity.type
_entity.pdbx_description
1 polymer ?
#
loop_
_entity_poly.entity_id
_entity_poly.type
_entity_poly.pdbx_seq_one_letter_code
_entity_poly.pdbx_strand_id
1 'polypeptide(L)'
;MRKIILLLVTVISLSACSKDDNITNRNPNLINIDFSITLNTNLPQYSQLQFAGNARYVANAGNRGVFVINTGTGIRAWEAADPNHPIKDCSTMQLNIHLIPIWK
;
A
#
# COMPACT_ATOMS: atom_id res chain seq x y z
N MET A 1 -36.82 -37.68 13.92
CA MET A 1 -36.42 -37.32 12.54
C MET A 1 -36.28 -35.81 12.34
N ARG A 2 -37.30 -34.97 12.62
CA ARG A 2 -37.21 -33.49 12.48
C ARG A 2 -36.06 -32.82 13.25
N LYS A 3 -35.76 -33.27 14.47
CA LYS A 3 -34.66 -32.73 15.30
C LYS A 3 -33.26 -33.04 14.74
N ILE A 4 -33.11 -34.18 14.07
CA ILE A 4 -31.84 -34.59 13.43
C ILE A 4 -31.59 -33.73 12.18
N ILE A 5 -32.65 -33.43 11.41
CA ILE A 5 -32.57 -32.55 10.24
C ILE A 5 -32.17 -31.13 10.67
N LEU A 6 -32.76 -30.59 11.74
CA LEU A 6 -32.40 -29.28 12.28
C LEU A 6 -30.94 -29.21 12.75
N LEU A 7 -30.43 -30.28 13.35
CA LEU A 7 -29.04 -30.39 13.80
C LEU A 7 -28.07 -30.49 12.63
N LEU A 8 -28.44 -31.21 11.57
CA LEU A 8 -27.64 -31.32 10.35
C LEU A 8 -27.53 -29.97 9.63
N VAL A 9 -28.64 -29.23 9.54
CA VAL A 9 -28.68 -27.89 8.93
C VAL A 9 -27.80 -26.91 9.71
N THR A 10 -27.83 -26.94 11.04
CA THR A 10 -26.98 -26.05 11.86
C THR A 10 -25.49 -26.35 11.68
N VAL A 11 -25.09 -27.64 11.62
CA VAL A 11 -23.71 -28.04 11.38
C VAL A 11 -23.21 -27.60 10.00
N ILE A 12 -24.05 -27.73 8.96
CA ILE A 12 -23.70 -27.29 7.60
C ILE A 12 -23.57 -25.76 7.54
N SER A 13 -24.46 -25.01 8.21
CA SER A 13 -24.38 -23.54 8.26
C SER A 13 -23.13 -23.01 8.96
N LEU A 14 -22.58 -23.74 9.94
CA LEU A 14 -21.32 -23.38 10.62
C LEU A 14 -20.08 -23.58 9.72
N SER A 15 -20.17 -24.43 8.69
CA SER A 15 -19.06 -24.70 7.75
C SER A 15 -18.99 -23.73 6.56
N ALA A 16 -19.98 -22.87 6.38
CA ALA A 16 -20.05 -21.94 5.24
C ALA A 16 -19.19 -20.67 5.40
N CYS A 17 -18.56 -20.46 6.56
CA CYS A 17 -17.66 -19.32 6.77
C CYS A 17 -16.25 -19.66 6.26
N SER A 18 -16.06 -19.56 4.94
CA SER A 18 -14.73 -19.45 4.34
C SER A 18 -14.32 -17.99 4.39
N LYS A 19 -13.27 -17.66 5.13
CA LYS A 19 -12.62 -16.36 4.98
C LYS A 19 -11.84 -16.40 3.67
N ASP A 20 -12.31 -15.69 2.65
CA ASP A 20 -11.49 -15.38 1.48
C ASP A 20 -10.43 -14.35 1.90
N ASP A 21 -9.35 -14.83 2.50
CA ASP A 21 -8.15 -14.04 2.82
C ASP A 21 -7.42 -13.56 1.53
N ASN A 22 -7.95 -13.89 0.35
CA ASN A 22 -7.38 -13.50 -0.95
C ASN A 22 -7.62 -12.01 -1.29
N ILE A 23 -8.58 -11.34 -0.64
CA ILE A 23 -8.82 -9.89 -0.83
C ILE A 23 -7.65 -9.06 -0.27
N THR A 24 -6.84 -9.62 0.64
CA THR A 24 -5.76 -8.90 1.31
C THR A 24 -4.49 -8.78 0.48
N ASN A 25 -4.41 -9.41 -0.70
CA ASN A 25 -3.23 -9.32 -1.55
C ASN A 25 -3.48 -8.43 -2.78
N ARG A 26 -3.89 -7.19 -2.54
CA ARG A 26 -4.11 -6.18 -3.60
C ARG A 26 -2.85 -5.93 -4.45
N ASN A 27 -1.68 -6.23 -3.88
CA ASN A 27 -0.38 -6.14 -4.54
C ASN A 27 0.44 -7.43 -4.30
N PRO A 28 0.24 -8.50 -5.11
CA PRO A 28 0.86 -9.81 -4.90
C PRO A 28 2.39 -9.81 -4.94
N ASN A 29 2.99 -8.77 -5.54
CA ASN A 29 4.43 -8.64 -5.66
C ASN A 29 5.06 -7.74 -4.59
N LEU A 30 4.26 -7.07 -3.76
CA LEU A 30 4.74 -6.22 -2.67
C LEU A 30 4.57 -6.96 -1.35
N ILE A 31 5.60 -6.92 -0.51
CA ILE A 31 5.49 -7.45 0.85
C ILE A 31 4.73 -6.42 1.68
N ASN A 32 3.73 -6.87 2.44
CA ASN A 32 3.04 -6.02 3.38
C ASN A 32 3.96 -5.78 4.59
N ILE A 33 4.50 -4.57 4.67
CA ILE A 33 5.43 -4.16 5.72
C ILE A 33 4.89 -2.90 6.38
N ASP A 34 4.83 -2.94 7.71
CA ASP A 34 4.50 -1.78 8.51
C ASP A 34 5.74 -0.92 8.68
N PHE A 35 5.66 0.35 8.32
CA PHE A 35 6.72 1.33 8.54
C PHE A 35 6.12 2.65 9.02
N SER A 36 6.91 3.40 9.78
CA SER A 36 6.58 4.76 10.19
C SER A 36 7.82 5.64 10.03
N ILE A 37 7.67 6.74 9.31
CA ILE A 37 8.72 7.72 9.09
C ILE A 37 8.26 9.09 9.58
N THR A 38 9.15 9.79 10.26
CA THR A 38 8.94 11.19 10.65
C THR A 38 9.82 12.08 9.79
N LEU A 39 9.19 13.00 9.05
CA LEU A 39 9.90 13.92 8.17
C LEU A 39 9.74 15.36 8.68
N ASN A 40 10.86 16.04 8.87
CA ASN A 40 10.85 17.45 9.23
C ASN A 40 11.00 18.32 7.98
N THR A 41 9.90 18.93 7.54
CA THR A 41 9.83 19.79 6.36
C THR A 41 10.61 21.11 6.52
N ASN A 42 11.07 21.46 7.73
CA ASN A 42 11.90 22.65 7.95
C ASN A 42 13.38 22.41 7.60
N LEU A 43 13.79 21.14 7.45
CA LEU A 43 15.16 20.83 7.02
C LEU A 43 15.32 21.10 5.51
N PRO A 44 16.48 21.59 5.05
CA PRO A 44 16.73 21.85 3.63
C PRO A 44 16.49 20.63 2.72
N GLN A 45 16.69 19.43 3.25
CA GLN A 45 16.44 18.18 2.53
C GLN A 45 14.95 17.91 2.23
N TYR A 46 14.02 18.48 3.00
CA TYR A 46 12.57 18.25 2.83
C TYR A 46 11.78 19.55 2.63
N SER A 47 12.44 20.70 2.56
CA SER A 47 11.80 22.01 2.37
C SER A 47 10.94 22.10 1.13
N GLN A 48 11.28 21.35 0.07
CA GLN A 48 10.46 21.27 -1.15
C GLN A 48 9.06 20.73 -0.88
N LEU A 49 8.87 19.86 0.12
CA LEU A 49 7.56 19.32 0.49
C LEU A 49 6.63 20.37 1.11
N GLN A 50 7.10 21.57 1.43
CA GLN A 50 6.24 22.68 1.88
C GLN A 50 5.38 23.24 0.74
N PHE A 51 5.79 23.05 -0.51
CA PHE A 51 5.11 23.59 -1.68
C PHE A 51 4.35 22.50 -2.44
N ALA A 52 3.09 22.77 -2.77
CA ALA A 52 2.24 21.86 -3.52
C ALA A 52 2.86 21.44 -4.87
N GLY A 53 2.66 20.18 -5.26
CA GLY A 53 3.18 19.59 -6.49
C GLY A 53 4.61 19.05 -6.38
N ASN A 54 5.32 19.32 -5.28
CA ASN A 54 6.66 18.77 -5.08
C ASN A 54 6.61 17.39 -4.42
N ALA A 55 7.55 16.56 -4.85
CA ALA A 55 7.72 15.20 -4.39
C ALA A 55 9.18 14.96 -3.99
N ARG A 56 9.40 14.12 -2.97
CA ARG A 56 10.73 13.67 -2.54
C ARG A 56 10.72 12.18 -2.27
N TYR A 57 11.78 11.53 -2.76
CA TYR A 57 12.07 10.14 -2.43
C TYR A 57 12.68 10.04 -1.03
N VAL A 58 12.21 9.08 -0.24
CA VAL A 58 12.74 8.73 1.07
C VAL A 58 13.14 7.26 1.04
N ALA A 59 14.43 7.01 1.19
CA ALA A 59 14.97 5.66 1.30
C ALA A 59 14.66 5.05 2.68
N ASN A 60 14.79 3.71 2.79
CA ASN A 60 14.62 2.95 4.04
C ASN A 60 13.20 3.01 4.65
N ALA A 61 12.19 3.13 3.81
CA ALA A 61 10.78 3.04 4.17
C ALA A 61 10.04 2.26 3.08
N GLY A 62 9.05 1.45 3.44
CA GLY A 62 8.45 0.54 2.47
C GLY A 62 9.49 -0.43 1.88
N ASN A 63 9.15 -1.04 0.75
CA ASN A 63 9.87 -2.17 0.18
C ASN A 63 11.12 -1.71 -0.57
N ARG A 64 11.02 -0.56 -1.26
CA ARG A 64 12.11 0.06 -2.04
C ARG A 64 12.23 1.56 -1.81
N GLY A 65 11.66 2.08 -0.72
CA GLY A 65 11.52 3.51 -0.48
C GLY A 65 10.08 3.98 -0.70
N VAL A 66 9.84 5.24 -0.35
CA VAL A 66 8.55 5.89 -0.55
C VAL A 66 8.73 7.27 -1.19
N PHE A 67 7.79 7.63 -2.05
CA PHE A 67 7.66 8.99 -2.56
C PHE A 67 6.67 9.76 -1.70
N VAL A 68 7.14 10.82 -1.08
CA VAL A 68 6.31 11.74 -0.31
C VAL A 68 6.01 12.94 -1.18
N ILE A 69 4.74 13.27 -1.36
CA ILE A 69 4.28 14.34 -2.26
C ILE A 69 3.32 15.24 -1.50
N ASN A 70 3.50 16.55 -1.66
CA ASN A 70 2.51 17.52 -1.25
C ASN A 70 1.48 17.71 -2.38
N THR A 71 0.24 17.26 -2.18
CA THR A 71 -0.82 17.39 -3.19
C THR A 71 -1.54 18.74 -3.13
N GLY A 72 -1.09 19.67 -2.28
CA GLY A 72 -1.74 20.96 -2.01
C GLY A 72 -2.89 20.86 -0.99
N THR A 73 -3.54 19.70 -0.90
CA THR A 73 -4.54 19.38 0.13
C THR A 73 -3.96 18.64 1.33
N GLY A 74 -2.70 18.20 1.23
CA GLY A 74 -2.00 17.47 2.28
C GLY A 74 -0.76 16.76 1.76
N ILE A 75 -0.09 16.04 2.68
CA ILE A 75 1.03 15.17 2.34
C ILE A 75 0.53 13.75 2.18
N ARG A 76 0.94 13.09 1.11
CA ARG A 76 0.67 11.67 0.86
C ARG A 76 1.98 10.95 0.55
N ALA A 77 2.01 9.65 0.83
CA ALA A 77 3.14 8.79 0.56
C ALA A 77 2.72 7.66 -0.38
N TRP A 78 3.58 7.31 -1.32
CA TRP A 78 3.41 6.20 -2.26
C TRP A 78 4.63 5.30 -2.24
N GLU A 79 4.39 4.01 -2.49
CA GLU A 79 5.46 3.03 -2.60
C GLU A 79 6.33 3.30 -3.84
N ALA A 80 7.65 3.15 -3.69
CA ALA A 80 8.58 3.31 -4.80
C ALA A 80 8.78 2.02 -5.63
N ALA A 81 8.00 0.97 -5.39
CA ALA A 81 8.05 -0.30 -6.12
C ALA A 81 6.77 -0.55 -6.92
N ASP A 82 6.90 -1.19 -8.08
CA ASP A 82 5.77 -1.56 -8.94
C ASP A 82 5.00 -2.76 -8.38
N PRO A 83 3.70 -2.64 -8.08
CA PRO A 83 2.90 -3.76 -7.61
C PRO A 83 2.69 -4.87 -8.65
N ASN A 84 2.92 -4.60 -9.94
CA ASN A 84 2.69 -5.54 -11.04
C ASN A 84 3.88 -6.49 -11.28
N HIS A 85 5.05 -6.20 -10.71
CA HIS A 85 6.26 -6.97 -10.95
C HIS A 85 6.93 -7.38 -9.63
N PRO A 86 7.47 -8.61 -9.52
CA PRO A 86 8.26 -9.02 -8.37
C PRO A 86 9.42 -8.05 -8.13
N ILE A 87 9.69 -7.76 -6.85
CA ILE A 87 10.75 -6.85 -6.47
C ILE A 87 12.11 -7.42 -6.87
N LYS A 88 12.83 -6.67 -7.72
CA LYS A 88 14.21 -6.91 -8.16
C LYS A 88 15.05 -5.67 -7.85
N ASP A 89 16.36 -5.76 -8.06
CA ASP A 89 17.28 -4.67 -7.71
C ASP A 89 17.07 -3.38 -8.50
N CYS A 90 16.50 -3.47 -9.70
CA CYS A 90 16.12 -2.34 -10.54
C CYS A 90 14.63 -1.94 -10.42
N SER A 91 13.87 -2.49 -9.48
CA SER A 91 12.43 -2.22 -9.34
C SER A 91 12.09 -0.89 -8.66
N THR A 92 13.09 -0.09 -8.28
CA THR A 92 12.87 1.25 -7.73
C THR A 92 12.40 2.18 -8.84
N MET A 93 11.17 2.64 -8.75
CA MET A 93 10.61 3.62 -9.68
C MET A 93 11.43 4.91 -9.63
N GLN A 94 11.46 5.63 -10.75
CA GLN A 94 12.02 6.98 -10.80
C GLN A 94 10.89 8.00 -10.70
N LEU A 95 11.10 9.02 -9.88
CA LEU A 95 10.16 10.12 -9.77
C LEU A 95 10.20 10.97 -11.05
N ASN A 96 9.19 10.82 -11.91
CA ASN A 96 8.93 11.77 -12.97
C ASN A 96 7.74 12.65 -12.56
N ILE A 97 7.99 13.95 -12.42
CA ILE A 97 6.99 14.96 -12.01
C ILE A 97 5.91 15.19 -13.08
N HIS A 98 6.04 14.57 -14.25
CA HIS A 98 4.94 14.44 -15.19
C HIS A 98 3.93 13.39 -14.71
N LEU A 99 3.03 13.83 -13.83
CA LEU A 99 1.76 13.22 -13.40
C LEU A 99 1.43 11.89 -14.11
N ILE A 100 1.86 10.77 -13.55
CA ILE A 100 1.19 9.49 -13.79
C ILE A 100 0.35 9.21 -12.55
N PRO A 101 -0.98 9.41 -12.60
CA PRO A 101 -1.87 8.78 -11.64
C PRO A 101 -1.85 7.28 -11.95
N ILE A 102 -0.90 6.54 -11.36
CA ILE A 102 -0.89 5.08 -11.44
C ILE A 102 -1.94 4.55 -10.46
N TRP A 103 -3.22 4.82 -10.71
CA TRP A 103 -4.37 4.08 -10.17
C TRP A 103 -5.59 4.39 -11.06
N LYS A 104 -5.84 3.54 -12.05
CA LYS A 104 -7.20 3.18 -12.45
C LYS A 104 -7.38 1.69 -12.23
#